data_AF-A0A6J1WS78-F1
#
_entry.id   AF-A0A6J1WS78-F1
#
_cell.length_a   1.000
_cell.length_b   1.000
_cell.length_c   1.000
_cell.angle_alpha   90.00
_cell.angle_beta   90.00
_cell.angle_gamma   90.00
#
_symmetry.space_group_name_H-M   'P 1'
#
loop_
_entity.id
_entity.type
_entity.pdbx_description
1 polymer ?
#
loop_
_entity_poly.entity_id
_entity_poly.type
_entity_poly.pdbx_seq_one_letter_code
_entity_poly.pdbx_strand_id
1 'polypeptide(L)' 'MENSHVEVLHAGKPDRYQLLLHESCVLSLKFAASGKWFVSTGKDNLLNAWRTPYGASLFQ' A
#
# COMPACT_ATOMS: atom_id res chain seq x y z
N MET A 1 -19.12 -4.25 -0.58
CA MET A 1 -18.11 -3.50 -1.34
C MET A 1 -16.77 -3.81 -0.70
N GLU A 2 -16.02 -4.71 -1.32
CA GLU A 2 -14.70 -5.12 -0.82
C GLU A 2 -13.68 -4.12 -1.34
N ASN A 3 -13.06 -3.34 -0.44
CA ASN A 3 -12.05 -2.37 -0.83
C ASN A 3 -10.70 -3.07 -0.99
N SER A 4 -10.27 -3.23 -2.24
CA SER A 4 -8.96 -3.79 -2.59
C SER A 4 -7.89 -2.71 -2.85
N HIS A 5 -8.26 -1.45 -2.68
CA HIS A 5 -7.40 -0.30 -2.96
C HIS A 5 -6.60 0.10 -1.72
N VAL A 6 -5.30 0.33 -1.89
CA VAL A 6 -4.45 0.94 -0.85
C VAL A 6 -4.16 2.38 -1.23
N GLU A 7 -4.28 3.29 -0.26
CA GLU A 7 -4.05 4.72 -0.47
C GLU A 7 -2.94 5.23 0.42
N VAL A 8 -2.01 5.96 -0.18
CA VAL A 8 -0.92 6.65 0.51
C VAL A 8 -1.23 8.14 0.47
N LEU A 9 -1.42 8.71 1.66
CA LEU A 9 -1.77 10.10 1.86
C LEU A 9 -0.64 10.81 2.61
N HIS A 10 -0.31 12.03 2.22
CA HIS A 10 0.58 12.88 2.98
C HIS A 10 -0.22 13.73 3.98
N ALA A 11 0.13 13.71 5.27
CA ALA A 11 -0.67 14.40 6.31
C ALA A 11 -0.78 15.93 6.11
N GLY A 12 0.25 16.55 5.52
CA GLY A 12 0.32 18.01 5.29
C GLY A 12 0.23 18.46 3.83
N LYS A 13 0.03 17.54 2.87
CA LYS A 13 -0.03 17.86 1.43
C LYS A 13 -1.19 17.10 0.80
N PRO A 14 -1.89 17.65 -0.20
CA PRO A 14 -3.00 16.98 -0.87
C PRO A 14 -2.58 15.82 -1.78
N ASP A 15 -1.31 15.41 -1.74
CA ASP A 15 -0.77 14.32 -2.56
C ASP A 15 -1.39 12.99 -2.11
N ARG A 16 -2.09 12.32 -3.05
CA ARG A 16 -2.71 11.00 -2.86
C ARG A 16 -2.21 10.07 -3.94
N TYR A 17 -1.67 8.92 -3.52
CA TYR A 17 -1.28 7.85 -4.41
C TYR A 17 -2.18 6.64 -4.15
N GLN A 18 -2.80 6.11 -5.21
CA GLN A 18 -3.63 4.92 -5.15
C GLN A 18 -2.89 3.72 -5.75
N LEU A 19 -2.98 2.60 -5.06
CA LEU A 19 -2.29 1.36 -5.38
C LEU A 19 -3.32 0.26 -5.57
N LEU A 20 -3.31 -0.32 -6.78
CA LEU A 20 -4.36 -1.17 -7.34
C LEU A 20 -3.85 -2.59 -7.60
N LEU A 21 -3.24 -3.24 -6.61
CA LEU A 21 -2.56 -4.53 -6.84
C LEU A 21 -3.11 -5.69 -6.01
N HIS A 22 -3.91 -5.41 -4.99
CA HIS A 22 -4.71 -6.46 -4.37
C HIS A 22 -5.99 -6.68 -5.19
N GLU A 23 -6.33 -7.94 -5.46
CA GLU A 23 -7.59 -8.31 -6.13
C GLU A 23 -8.73 -8.55 -5.12
N SER A 24 -8.40 -8.59 -3.83
CA SER A 24 -9.35 -8.81 -2.74
C SER A 24 -9.16 -7.78 -1.61
N CYS A 25 -10.00 -7.83 -0.57
CA CYS A 25 -9.87 -6.96 0.61
C CYS A 25 -8.44 -6.97 1.18
N VAL A 26 -7.90 -5.78 1.40
CA VAL A 26 -6.67 -5.59 2.17
C VAL A 26 -7.00 -5.80 3.65
N LEU A 27 -6.26 -6.68 4.31
CA LEU A 27 -6.51 -7.08 5.69
C LEU A 27 -5.56 -6.40 6.68
N SER A 28 -4.35 -6.05 6.25
CA SER A 28 -3.36 -5.42 7.12
C SER A 28 -2.36 -4.58 6.33
N LEU A 29 -1.86 -3.54 7.01
CA LEU A 29 -0.87 -2.59 6.50
C LEU A 29 0.17 -2.34 7.59
N LYS A 30 1.46 -2.33 7.24
CA LYS A 30 2.54 -2.00 8.17
C LYS A 30 3.66 -1.20 7.50
N PHE A 31 3.99 -0.04 8.09
CA PHE A 31 5.13 0.76 7.68
C PHE A 31 6.45 0.22 8.24
N ALA A 32 7.51 0.31 7.44
CA ALA A 32 8.87 0.10 7.92
C ALA A 32 9.26 1.24 8.88
N ALA A 33 10.10 0.93 9.88
CA ALA A 33 10.57 1.93 10.86
C ALA A 33 11.29 3.13 10.21
N SER A 34 11.86 2.93 9.01
CA SER A 34 12.51 4.00 8.24
C SER A 34 11.53 4.91 7.49
N GLY A 35 10.24 4.55 7.38
CA GLY A 35 9.22 5.30 6.62
C GLY A 35 9.39 5.27 5.10
N LYS A 36 10.41 4.58 4.57
CA LYS A 36 10.73 4.54 3.12
C LYS A 36 9.85 3.57 2.33
N TRP A 37 9.21 2.63 3.01
CA TRP A 37 8.35 1.63 2.41
C TRP A 37 7.38 1.04 3.43
N PHE A 38 6.34 0.38 2.94
CA PHE A 38 5.36 -0.34 3.75
C PHE A 38 4.91 -1.60 3.04
N VAL A 39 4.30 -2.51 3.79
CA VAL A 39 3.72 -3.76 3.27
C VAL A 39 2.22 -3.78 3.43
N SER A 40 1.54 -4.39 2.47
CA SER A 40 0.11 -4.71 2.53
C SER A 40 -0.09 -6.21 2.34
N THR A 41 -1.05 -6.76 3.07
CA THR A 41 -1.46 -8.16 2.95
C THR A 41 -2.95 -8.23 2.74
N GLY A 42 -3.40 -9.05 1.80
CA GLY A 42 -4.81 -9.18 1.42
C GLY A 42 -5.34 -10.60 1.58
N LYS A 43 -6.65 -10.74 1.37
CA LYS A 43 -7.34 -12.04 1.34
C LYS A 43 -6.95 -12.90 0.12
N ASP A 44 -6.29 -12.29 -0.86
CA ASP A 44 -5.70 -12.91 -2.05
C ASP A 44 -4.41 -13.71 -1.74
N ASN A 45 -4.02 -13.81 -0.47
CA ASN A 45 -2.77 -14.45 -0.02
C ASN A 45 -1.51 -13.80 -0.62
N LEU A 46 -1.62 -12.57 -1.13
CA LEU A 46 -0.48 -11.80 -1.62
C LEU A 46 0.10 -10.92 -0.53
N LEU A 47 1.43 -10.79 -0.56
CA LEU A 47 2.16 -9.81 0.22
C LEU A 47 2.81 -8.83 -0.75
N ASN A 48 2.38 -7.58 -0.67
CA ASN A 48 2.88 -6.50 -1.52
C ASN A 48 3.70 -5.53 -0.69
N ALA A 49 4.83 -5.09 -1.25
CA ALA A 49 5.67 -4.07 -0.64
C ALA A 49 5.76 -2.84 -1.55
N TRP A 50 5.68 -1.67 -0.94
CA TRP A 50 5.46 -0.41 -1.62
C TRP A 50 6.47 0.63 -1.17
N ARG A 51 7.10 1.34 -2.10
CA ARG A 51 8.01 2.45 -1.80
C ARG A 51 7.23 3.75 -1.59
N THR A 52 7.57 4.51 -0.56
CA THR A 52 7.03 5.87 -0.38
C THR A 52 7.80 6.88 -1.25
N PRO A 53 7.18 8.00 -1.66
CA PRO A 53 5.75 8.34 -1.53
C PRO A 53 4.87 7.80 -2.67
N TYR A 54 5.45 7.45 -3.82
CA TYR A 54 4.72 7.16 -5.07
C TYR A 54 4.04 5.78 -5.12
N GLY A 55 4.36 4.89 -4.16
CA GLY A 55 3.84 3.54 -4.07
C GLY A 55 4.32 2.60 -5.20
N ALA A 56 5.54 2.79 -5.71
CA ALA A 56 6.13 1.81 -6.63
C ALA A 56 6.30 0.45 -5.91
N SER A 57 5.95 -0.65 -6.59
CA SER A 57 6.19 -2.00 -6.08
C SER A 57 7.68 -2.21 -5.81
N LEU A 58 8.03 -2.77 -4.66
CA LEU A 58 9.42 -2.99 -4.24
C LEU A 58 10.03 -4.25 -4.87
N PHE A 59 9.21 -5.21 -5.31
CA PHE A 59 9.65 -6.54 -5.74
C PHE A 59 9.79 -6.72 -7.27
N GLN A 60 10.06 -5.65 -8.01
CA GLN A 60 10.33 -5.73 -9.45
C GLN A 60 11.83 -5.89 -9.74
#